data_AF-A0A847CAE5-F1
#
_entry.id   AF-A0A847CAE5-F1
#
_cell.length_a   1.000
_cell.length_b   1.000
_cell.length_c   1.000
_cell.angle_alpha   90.00
_cell.angle_beta   90.00
_cell.angle_gamma   90.00
#
_symmetry.space_group_name_H-M   'P 1'
#
loop_
_entity.id
_entity.type
_entity.pdbx_description
1 polymer ?
#
loop_
_entity_poly.entity_id
_entity_poly.type
_entity_poly.pdbx_seq_one_letter_code
_entity_poly.pdbx_strand_id
1 'polypeptide(L)'
;MNEVIIKNTPDYEQKSVDSAVEYIFEKSEITPLLTPTARVVVKLNLLRKASPEEAITTHPAVVGAVITALKKRGVKDILIADCPSGAFTVNRMKSIYSACGISQFEGEGVRLNYDFTSTFK
;
A
#
# COMPACT_ATOMS: atom_id res chain seq x y z
N MET A 1 10.07 -0.64 -19.20
CA MET A 1 10.31 0.57 -18.41
C MET A 1 10.99 0.09 -17.14
N ASN A 2 12.30 0.26 -17.02
CA ASN A 2 13.11 -0.31 -15.94
C ASN A 2 13.74 0.82 -15.12
N GLU A 3 12.92 1.76 -14.68
CA GLU A 3 13.36 2.83 -13.78
C GLU A 3 13.25 2.35 -12.33
N VAL A 4 14.32 2.53 -11.56
CA VAL A 4 14.35 2.28 -10.12
C VAL A 4 14.78 3.57 -9.44
N ILE A 5 13.88 4.15 -8.64
CA ILE A 5 14.14 5.37 -7.87
C ILE A 5 14.33 4.99 -6.41
N ILE A 6 15.44 5.41 -5.82
CA ILE A 6 15.78 5.14 -4.42
C ILE A 6 15.94 6.46 -3.68
N LYS A 7 15.27 6.59 -2.54
CA LYS A 7 15.39 7.74 -1.64
C LYS A 7 15.71 7.22 -0.24
N ASN A 8 16.81 7.72 0.35
CA ASN A 8 17.12 7.45 1.74
C ASN A 8 16.14 8.20 2.66
N THR A 9 15.64 7.49 3.68
CA THR A 9 14.76 8.01 4.72
C THR A 9 15.31 7.53 6.06
N PRO A 10 15.58 8.43 7.03
CA PRO A 10 16.30 8.07 8.25
C PRO A 10 15.46 7.29 9.27
N ASP A 11 14.14 7.44 9.21
CA ASP A 11 13.19 6.91 10.18
C ASP A 11 11.80 6.69 9.53
N TYR A 12 10.86 6.16 10.31
CA TYR A 12 9.47 6.01 9.90
C TYR A 12 8.58 7.17 10.39
N GLU A 13 9.16 8.31 10.77
CA GLU A 13 8.36 9.50 11.10
C GLU A 13 7.58 9.94 9.87
N GLN A 14 6.27 10.19 10.04
CA GLN A 14 5.37 10.37 8.90
C GLN A 14 5.84 11.46 7.94
N LYS A 15 6.36 12.57 8.47
CA LYS A 15 6.88 13.69 7.68
C LYS A 15 8.09 13.29 6.82
N SER A 16 9.01 12.47 7.36
CA SER A 16 10.18 11.96 6.64
C SER A 16 9.76 11.05 5.49
N VAL A 17 8.81 10.15 5.75
CA VAL A 17 8.30 9.18 4.78
C VAL A 17 7.48 9.85 3.69
N ASP A 18 6.59 10.80 4.04
CA ASP A 18 5.79 11.57 3.09
C ASP A 18 6.68 12.30 2.08
N SER A 19 7.72 12.97 2.57
CA SER A 19 8.69 13.68 1.73
C SER A 19 9.42 12.74 0.77
N ALA A 20 9.83 11.56 1.26
CA ALA A 20 10.54 10.59 0.45
C ALA A 20 9.64 9.96 -0.64
N VAL A 21 8.40 9.63 -0.29
CA VAL A 21 7.43 9.06 -1.23
C VAL A 21 7.01 10.10 -2.27
N GLU A 22 6.76 11.35 -1.88
CA GLU A 22 6.44 12.42 -2.82
C GLU A 22 7.57 12.61 -3.84
N TYR A 23 8.83 12.65 -3.38
CA TYR A 23 9.99 12.72 -4.25
C TYR A 23 10.03 11.59 -5.28
N ILE A 24 9.71 10.35 -4.88
CA ILE A 24 9.67 9.20 -5.80
C ILE A 24 8.60 9.41 -6.88
N PHE A 25 7.39 9.83 -6.49
CA PHE A 25 6.33 10.06 -7.48
C PHE A 25 6.66 11.25 -8.40
N GLU A 26 7.24 12.34 -7.90
CA GLU A 26 7.67 13.48 -8.73
C GLU A 26 8.67 13.08 -9.82
N LYS A 27 9.51 12.08 -9.55
CA LYS A 27 10.50 11.56 -10.50
C LYS A 27 9.97 10.44 -11.39
N SER A 28 8.90 9.76 -10.98
CA SER A 28 8.40 8.59 -11.68
C SER A 28 7.59 8.95 -12.93
N GLU A 29 7.91 8.27 -14.02
CA GLU A 29 7.18 8.34 -15.30
C GLU A 29 5.72 7.87 -15.19
N ILE A 30 5.32 7.24 -14.08
CA ILE A 30 3.92 6.80 -13.86
C ILE A 30 2.98 7.95 -13.50
N THR A 31 3.51 9.08 -13.01
CA THR A 31 2.69 10.17 -12.45
C THR A 31 1.63 10.69 -13.43
N PRO A 32 1.89 10.87 -14.74
CA PRO A 32 0.86 11.25 -15.71
C PRO A 32 -0.28 10.23 -15.89
N LEU A 33 -0.07 8.96 -15.52
CA LEU A 33 -1.10 7.91 -15.59
C LEU A 33 -2.04 7.92 -14.38
N LEU A 34 -1.65 8.59 -13.30
CA LEU A 34 -2.43 8.72 -12.08
C LEU A 34 -3.49 9.79 -12.28
N THR A 35 -4.70 9.34 -12.61
CA THR A 35 -5.85 10.19 -12.95
C THR A 35 -7.07 9.80 -12.11
N PRO A 36 -8.14 10.62 -12.08
CA PRO A 36 -9.38 10.28 -11.37
C PRO A 36 -10.08 8.99 -11.84
N THR A 37 -9.79 8.52 -13.06
CA THR A 37 -10.33 7.26 -13.60
C THR A 37 -9.37 6.08 -13.42
N ALA A 38 -8.15 6.34 -12.95
CA ALA A 38 -7.17 5.29 -12.67
C ALA A 38 -7.65 4.42 -11.50
N ARG A 39 -7.46 3.11 -11.67
CA ARG A 39 -7.65 2.11 -10.61
C ARG A 39 -6.28 1.60 -10.22
N VAL A 40 -5.87 1.84 -8.98
CA VAL A 40 -4.50 1.57 -8.52
C VAL A 40 -4.52 0.48 -7.47
N VAL A 41 -3.66 -0.52 -7.64
CA VAL A 41 -3.39 -1.52 -6.59
C VAL A 41 -2.11 -1.14 -5.87
N VAL A 42 -2.20 -0.93 -4.55
CA VAL A 42 -1.05 -0.80 -3.67
C VAL A 42 -0.73 -2.18 -3.11
N LYS A 43 0.26 -2.85 -3.73
CA LYS A 43 0.69 -4.19 -3.33
C LYS A 43 1.66 -4.09 -2.16
N LEU A 44 1.26 -4.60 -1.00
CA LEU A 44 2.10 -4.67 0.19
C LEU A 44 2.89 -5.97 0.26
N ASN A 45 3.82 -6.04 1.20
CA ASN A 45 4.46 -7.28 1.65
C ASN A 45 4.13 -7.46 3.14
N LEU A 46 3.11 -8.26 3.48
CA LEU A 46 2.67 -8.49 4.87
C LEU A 46 3.09 -9.84 5.42
N LEU A 47 3.46 -10.83 4.59
CA LEU A 47 3.99 -12.16 4.97
C LEU A 47 3.16 -12.98 5.98
N ARG A 48 3.06 -12.52 7.23
CA ARG A 48 2.32 -13.11 8.36
C ARG A 48 1.75 -12.02 9.27
N LYS A 49 1.00 -12.43 10.29
CA LYS A 49 0.64 -11.55 11.41
C LYS A 49 1.93 -11.10 12.12
N ALA A 50 2.23 -9.81 12.06
CA ALA A 50 3.39 -9.21 12.70
C ALA A 50 3.13 -7.73 12.95
N SER A 51 3.68 -7.20 14.05
CA SER A 51 3.63 -5.77 14.31
C SER A 51 4.65 -5.02 13.44
N PRO A 52 4.46 -3.72 13.18
CA PRO A 52 5.40 -2.92 12.38
C PRO A 52 6.84 -2.94 12.93
N GLU A 53 7.00 -3.04 14.25
CA GLU A 53 8.28 -3.03 14.96
C GLU A 53 9.11 -4.29 14.69
N GLU A 54 8.48 -5.39 14.26
CA GLU A 54 9.19 -6.61 13.84
C GLU A 54 9.94 -6.42 12.50
N ALA A 55 9.69 -5.32 11.77
CA ALA A 55 10.40 -4.94 10.54
C ALA A 55 10.37 -6.00 9.40
N ILE A 56 9.38 -6.89 9.40
CA ILE A 56 9.19 -7.93 8.37
C ILE A 56 7.99 -7.67 7.44
N THR A 57 7.21 -6.62 7.71
CA THR A 57 6.05 -6.23 6.90
C THR A 57 6.19 -4.79 6.45
N THR A 58 5.46 -4.40 5.39
CA THR A 58 5.43 -3.00 4.95
C THR A 58 4.90 -2.11 6.08
N HIS A 59 5.72 -1.16 6.51
CA HIS A 59 5.38 -0.25 7.61
C HIS A 59 4.18 0.66 7.28
N PRO A 60 3.19 0.85 8.19
CA PRO A 60 2.01 1.68 7.94
C PRO A 60 2.31 3.10 7.46
N ALA A 61 3.36 3.73 7.99
CA ALA A 61 3.76 5.09 7.58
C ALA A 61 4.03 5.19 6.07
N VAL A 62 4.64 4.15 5.48
CA VAL A 62 4.90 4.08 4.02
C VAL A 62 3.61 3.92 3.25
N VAL A 63 2.69 3.08 3.75
CA VAL A 63 1.38 2.86 3.12
C VAL A 63 0.56 4.16 3.12
N GLY A 64 0.51 4.86 4.25
CA GLY A 64 -0.18 6.15 4.38
C GLY A 64 0.40 7.23 3.46
N ALA A 65 1.72 7.31 3.35
CA ALA A 65 2.41 8.24 2.44
C ALA A 65 2.07 7.96 0.98
N VAL A 66 2.07 6.68 0.56
CA VAL A 66 1.70 6.27 -0.81
C VAL A 66 0.24 6.61 -1.11
N ILE A 67 -0.69 6.30 -0.20
CA ILE A 67 -2.12 6.65 -0.37
C ILE A 67 -2.28 8.16 -0.52
N THR A 68 -1.60 8.94 0.32
CA THR A 68 -1.64 10.40 0.28
C THR A 68 -1.12 10.94 -1.05
N ALA A 69 0.02 10.42 -1.54
CA ALA A 69 0.61 10.83 -2.81
C ALA A 69 -0.27 10.46 -4.01
N LEU A 70 -0.94 9.30 -3.99
CA LEU A 70 -1.91 8.89 -5.00
C LEU A 70 -3.14 9.81 -5.00
N LYS A 71 -3.71 10.09 -3.81
CA LYS A 71 -4.87 10.99 -3.66
C LYS A 71 -4.54 12.42 -4.12
N LYS A 72 -3.35 12.95 -3.82
CA LYS A 72 -2.88 14.26 -4.33
C LYS A 72 -2.87 14.33 -5.86
N ARG A 73 -2.63 13.21 -6.54
CA ARG A 73 -2.64 13.11 -8.01
C ARG A 73 -4.03 12.81 -8.57
N GLY A 74 -5.06 12.82 -7.71
CA GLY A 74 -6.45 12.70 -8.09
C GLY A 74 -6.97 11.27 -8.18
N VAL A 75 -6.18 10.24 -7.82
CA VAL A 75 -6.65 8.84 -7.80
C VAL A 75 -7.77 8.67 -6.78
N LYS A 76 -8.87 8.04 -7.21
CA LYS A 76 -10.08 7.84 -6.38
C LYS A 76 -10.41 6.37 -6.08
N ASP A 77 -9.81 5.41 -6.78
CA ASP A 77 -10.01 3.98 -6.55
C ASP A 77 -8.66 3.30 -6.27
N ILE A 78 -8.38 3.14 -4.98
CA ILE A 78 -7.16 2.50 -4.47
C ILE A 78 -7.56 1.17 -3.81
N LEU A 79 -6.96 0.08 -4.26
CA LEU A 79 -7.07 -1.24 -3.64
C LEU A 79 -5.75 -1.59 -2.96
N ILE A 80 -5.76 -1.75 -1.64
CA ILE A 80 -4.63 -2.31 -0.91
C ILE A 80 -4.75 -3.83 -0.94
N ALA A 81 -3.72 -4.49 -1.45
CA ALA A 81 -3.72 -5.94 -1.60
C ALA A 81 -2.42 -6.55 -1.11
N ASP A 82 -2.51 -7.78 -0.63
CA ASP A 82 -1.37 -8.66 -0.44
C ASP A 82 -1.79 -10.12 -0.69
N CYS A 83 -0.81 -10.99 -0.95
CA CYS A 83 -0.98 -12.43 -1.09
C CYS A 83 0.04 -13.14 -0.19
N PRO A 84 -0.17 -13.14 1.14
CA PRO A 84 0.74 -13.78 2.08
C PRO A 84 0.63 -15.31 1.99
N SER A 85 1.75 -16.01 2.12
CA SER A 85 1.83 -17.49 2.12
C SER A 85 0.81 -18.13 3.06
N GLY A 86 0.22 -19.26 2.68
CA GLY A 86 -0.79 -19.98 3.46
C GLY A 86 -2.23 -19.69 2.99
N ALA A 87 -3.22 -20.12 3.77
CA ALA A 87 -4.62 -20.01 3.37
C ALA A 87 -5.02 -18.54 3.11
N PHE A 88 -5.64 -18.28 1.97
CA PHE A 88 -6.15 -16.95 1.60
C PHE A 88 -7.63 -16.90 1.95
N THR A 89 -7.96 -16.46 3.17
CA THR A 89 -9.33 -16.39 3.70
C THR A 89 -9.63 -15.04 4.34
N VAL A 90 -10.90 -14.66 4.39
CA VAL A 90 -11.38 -13.39 4.98
C VAL A 90 -10.83 -13.20 6.39
N ASN A 91 -11.02 -14.18 7.28
CA ASN A 91 -10.63 -14.07 8.69
C ASN A 91 -9.12 -13.90 8.86
N ARG A 92 -8.34 -14.61 8.04
CA ARG A 92 -6.88 -14.49 8.06
C ARG A 92 -6.43 -13.12 7.56
N MET A 93 -6.96 -12.64 6.44
CA MET A 93 -6.57 -11.33 5.91
C MET A 93 -6.97 -10.19 6.84
N LYS A 94 -8.18 -10.22 7.43
CA LYS A 94 -8.57 -9.26 8.48
C LYS A 94 -7.58 -9.23 9.65
N SER A 95 -7.15 -10.41 10.11
CA SER A 95 -6.19 -10.53 11.22
C SER A 95 -4.81 -10.01 10.86
N ILE A 96 -4.34 -10.24 9.63
CA ILE A 96 -3.05 -9.73 9.13
C ILE A 96 -3.12 -8.20 8.98
N TYR A 97 -4.14 -7.67 8.29
CA TYR A 97 -4.30 -6.23 8.13
C TYR A 97 -4.38 -5.50 9.48
N SER A 98 -5.09 -6.08 10.46
CA SER A 98 -5.17 -5.49 11.79
C SER A 98 -3.82 -5.48 12.49
N ALA A 99 -3.08 -6.59 12.51
CA ALA A 99 -1.80 -6.67 13.21
C ALA A 99 -0.70 -5.84 12.56
N CYS A 100 -0.70 -5.73 11.24
CA CYS A 100 0.25 -4.92 10.49
C CYS A 100 -0.15 -3.44 10.45
N GLY A 101 -1.22 -3.01 11.13
CA GLY A 101 -1.65 -1.61 11.16
C GLY A 101 -2.24 -1.10 9.84
N ILE A 102 -2.74 -1.97 8.98
CA ILE A 102 -3.26 -1.62 7.64
C ILE A 102 -4.76 -1.32 7.67
N SER A 103 -5.52 -1.90 8.61
CA SER A 103 -6.98 -1.73 8.71
C SER A 103 -7.42 -0.26 8.81
N GLN A 104 -6.58 0.61 9.36
CA GLN A 104 -6.88 2.04 9.53
C GLN A 104 -7.03 2.82 8.21
N PHE A 105 -6.55 2.28 7.09
CA PHE A 105 -6.58 2.96 5.79
C PHE A 105 -7.87 2.70 5.00
N GLU A 106 -8.70 1.75 5.41
CA GLU A 106 -9.96 1.45 4.74
C GLU A 106 -10.95 2.61 4.90
N GLY A 107 -11.53 3.08 3.79
CA GLY A 107 -12.44 4.22 3.81
C GLY A 107 -12.73 4.78 2.42
N GLU A 108 -13.09 6.05 2.34
CA GLU A 108 -13.43 6.69 1.07
C GLU A 108 -12.25 6.65 0.08
N GLY A 109 -12.50 6.00 -1.06
CA GLY A 109 -11.54 5.80 -2.15
C GLY A 109 -10.43 4.79 -1.88
N VAL A 110 -10.46 4.08 -0.74
CA VAL A 110 -9.46 3.06 -0.38
C VAL A 110 -10.13 1.81 0.15
N ARG A 111 -9.90 0.68 -0.51
CA ARG A 111 -10.46 -0.64 -0.13
C ARG A 111 -9.35 -1.61 0.23
N LEU A 112 -9.61 -2.51 1.17
CA LEU A 112 -8.74 -3.65 1.42
C LEU A 112 -9.22 -4.85 0.61
N ASN A 113 -8.29 -5.65 0.08
CA ASN A 113 -8.66 -6.82 -0.70
C ASN A 113 -9.22 -7.93 0.18
N TYR A 114 -10.52 -8.18 0.04
CA TYR A 114 -11.24 -9.32 0.62
C TYR A 114 -11.91 -10.17 -0.46
N ASP A 115 -11.49 -10.06 -1.72
CA ASP A 115 -11.98 -10.94 -2.78
C ASP A 115 -11.23 -12.28 -2.72
N PHE A 116 -11.94 -13.29 -2.24
CA PHE A 116 -11.46 -14.68 -2.16
C PHE A 116 -12.10 -15.57 -3.23
N THR A 117 -12.83 -14.97 -4.17
CA THR A 117 -13.56 -15.68 -5.22
C THR A 117 -12.66 -15.89 -6.44
N SER A 118 -11.56 -16.63 -6.26
CA SER A 118 -10.73 -17.03 -7.39
C SER A 118 -11.42 -18.20 -8.13
N THR A 119 -12.08 -17.91 -9.25
CA THR A 119 -12.41 -18.93 -10.25
C THR A 119 -11.31 -18.92 -11.30
N PHE A 120 -10.34 -19.84 -11.18
CA PHE A 120 -9.58 -20.26 -12.36
C PHE A 120 -10.55 -21.11 -13.18
N LYS A 121 -11.07 -20.56 -14.27
CA LYS A 121 -11.64 -21.35 -15.37
C LYS A 121 -10.57 -21.57 -16.42
#